data_AF-A0A816HE45-F1
#
_entry.id   AF-A0A816HE45-F1
#
_cell.length_a   1.000
_cell.length_b   1.000
_cell.length_c   1.000
_cell.angle_alpha   90.00
_cell.angle_beta   90.00
_cell.angle_gamma   90.00
#
_symmetry.space_group_name_H-M   'P 1'
#
loop_
_entity.id
_entity.type
_entity.pdbx_description
1 polymer ?
#
loop_
_entity_poly.entity_id
_entity_poly.type
_entity_poly.pdbx_seq_one_letter_code
_entity_poly.pdbx_strand_id
1 'polypeptide(L)' 'MLPITSSMSHARWKHIAALLTDGKVLVTGGFDHNDQNSAELYDPSTETWTTIDKMNN' A
#
# COMPACT_ATOMS: atom_id res chain seq x y z
N MET A 1 -24.16 5.34 7.73
CA MET A 1 -23.22 4.28 7.30
C MET A 1 -21.82 4.84 7.47
N LEU A 2 -21.00 4.29 8.37
CA LEU A 2 -19.59 4.68 8.44
C LEU A 2 -18.91 4.22 7.13
N PRO A 3 -17.97 4.99 6.56
CA PRO A 3 -17.23 4.54 5.39
C PRO A 3 -16.52 3.23 5.71
N ILE A 4 -16.64 2.26 4.81
CA ILE A 4 -15.87 1.02 4.89
C ILE A 4 -14.47 1.41 4.43
N THR A 5 -13.56 1.66 5.38
CA THR A 5 -12.18 1.96 5.02
C THR A 5 -11.60 0.73 4.32
N SER A 6 -11.16 0.93 3.08
CA SER A 6 -10.47 -0.14 2.35
C SER A 6 -9.17 -0.45 3.10
N SER A 7 -8.91 -1.73 3.36
CA SER A 7 -7.66 -2.18 3.97
C SER A 7 -6.68 -2.59 2.88
N MET A 8 -5.38 -2.51 3.20
CA MET A 8 -4.34 -3.07 2.34
C MET A 8 -4.60 -4.54 2.02
N SER A 9 -4.26 -4.95 0.80
CA SER A 9 -4.41 -6.33 0.34
C SER A 9 -3.34 -7.26 0.93
N HIS A 10 -2.15 -6.74 1.23
CA HIS A 10 -1.07 -7.51 1.84
C HIS A 10 -0.67 -6.88 3.18
N ALA A 11 -0.86 -7.65 4.27
CA ALA A 11 -0.31 -7.31 5.56
C ALA A 11 1.22 -7.16 5.43
N ARG A 12 1.77 -6.15 6.09
CA ARG A 12 3.20 -5.86 6.06
C ARG A 12 3.65 -5.03 7.25
N TRP A 13 4.82 -5.33 7.79
CA TRP A 13 5.58 -4.51 8.74
C TRP A 13 6.97 -4.21 8.18
N LYS A 14 7.66 -3.18 8.71
CA LYS A 14 8.94 -2.66 8.19
C LYS A 14 8.92 -2.30 6.69
N HIS A 15 7.76 -1.90 6.17
CA HIS A 15 7.63 -1.36 4.82
C HIS A 15 8.19 0.06 4.74
N ILE A 16 8.40 0.56 3.51
CA ILE A 16 8.67 1.97 3.25
C ILE A 16 7.39 2.63 2.76
N ALA A 17 7.05 3.79 3.31
CA ALA A 17 5.94 4.62 2.86
C ALA A 17 6.47 5.97 2.36
N ALA A 18 6.07 6.39 1.17
CA ALA A 18 6.44 7.67 0.57
C ALA A 18 5.19 8.46 0.19
N LEU A 19 5.16 9.75 0.58
CA LEU A 19 4.15 10.69 0.12
C LEU A 19 4.53 11.17 -1.28
N LEU A 20 3.64 10.98 -2.25
CA LEU A 20 3.81 11.44 -3.62
C LEU A 20 3.34 12.88 -3.79
N THR A 21 3.78 13.54 -4.86
CA THR A 21 3.44 14.94 -5.15
C THR A 21 1.96 15.19 -5.41
N ASP A 22 1.21 14.15 -5.77
CA ASP A 22 -0.24 14.20 -5.97
C ASP A 22 -1.05 13.88 -4.70
N GLY A 23 -0.38 13.71 -3.55
CA GLY A 23 -0.99 13.45 -2.25
C GLY A 23 -1.30 11.98 -1.96
N LYS A 24 -1.00 11.06 -2.88
CA LYS A 24 -1.13 9.61 -2.64
C LYS A 24 0.04 9.09 -1.83
N VAL A 25 -0.16 7.94 -1.18
CA VAL A 25 0.90 7.27 -0.40
C VAL A 25 1.28 5.97 -1.08
N LEU A 26 2.52 5.87 -1.53
CA LEU A 26 3.08 4.64 -2.05
C LEU A 26 3.72 3.86 -0.90
N VAL A 27 3.25 2.63 -0.68
CA VAL A 27 3.81 1.70 0.28
C VAL A 27 4.50 0.57 -0.47
N THR A 28 5.77 0.33 -0.18
CA THR A 28 6.58 -0.69 -0.88
C THR A 28 7.24 -1.65 0.09
N GLY A 29 7.41 -2.89 -0.34
CA GLY A 29 8.19 -3.86 0.42
C GLY A 29 7.58 -4.19 1.78
N GLY A 30 8.46 -4.54 2.71
CA GLY A 30 8.12 -4.99 4.04
C GLY A 30 8.06 -6.50 4.14
N PHE A 31 7.65 -6.98 5.31
CA PHE A 31 7.60 -8.40 5.64
C PHE A 31 6.29 -8.71 6.34
N ASP A 32 5.80 -9.94 6.20
CA ASP A 32 4.74 -10.48 7.06
C ASP A 32 5.11 -11.91 7.46
N HIS A 33 4.76 -12.91 6.64
CA HIS A 33 5.32 -14.27 6.72
C HIS A 33 6.54 -14.45 5.81
N ASN A 34 6.59 -13.68 4.71
CA ASN A 34 7.67 -13.63 3.73
C ASN A 34 7.92 -12.16 3.34
N ASP A 35 9.05 -11.90 2.69
CA ASP A 35 9.33 -10.61 2.07
C ASP A 35 8.23 -10.27 1.06
N GLN A 36 7.67 -9.07 1.20
CA GLN A 36 6.64 -8.57 0.31
C GLN A 36 7.29 -7.98 -0.94
N ASN A 37 7.35 -8.76 -2.01
CA ASN A 37 7.72 -8.23 -3.32
C ASN A 37 6.51 -7.57 -4.02
N SER A 38 5.85 -6.64 -3.33
CA SER A 38 4.70 -5.90 -3.85
C SER A 38 4.69 -4.46 -3.32
N ALA A 39 3.99 -3.60 -4.04
CA ALA A 39 3.68 -2.26 -3.59
C ALA A 39 2.17 -2.03 -3.60
N GLU A 40 1.70 -1.09 -2.79
CA GLU A 40 0.31 -0.67 -2.75
C GLU A 40 0.24 0.86 -2.70
N LEU A 41 -0.69 1.44 -3.44
CA LEU A 41 -0.93 2.86 -3.51
C LEU A 41 -2.21 3.20 -2.78
N TYR A 42 -2.13 4.06 -1.78
CA TYR A 42 -3.28 4.61 -1.09
C TYR A 42 -3.71 5.95 -1.71
N ASP A 43 -4.99 6.06 -2.03
CA ASP A 43 -5.63 7.30 -2.46
C ASP A 43 -6.52 7.86 -1.33
N PRO A 44 -6.10 8.93 -0.63
CA PRO A 44 -6.90 9.51 0.44
C PRO A 44 -8.24 10.12 -0.01
N SER A 45 -8.39 10.47 -1.29
CA SER A 45 -9.61 11.09 -1.81
C SER A 45 -10.77 10.09 -1.94
N THR A 46 -10.43 8.81 -2.12
CA THR A 46 -11.38 7.71 -2.26
C THR A 46 -11.30 6.71 -1.10
N GLU A 47 -10.33 6.88 -0.19
CA GLU A 47 -10.03 5.94 0.90
C GLU A 47 -9.78 4.50 0.40
N THR A 48 -9.11 4.37 -0.75
CA THR A 48 -8.88 3.08 -1.41
C THR A 48 -7.40 2.73 -1.53
N TRP A 49 -7.13 1.42 -1.49
CA TRP A 49 -5.83 0.85 -1.81
C TRP A 49 -5.85 0.18 -3.19
N THR A 50 -4.80 0.41 -3.97
CA THR A 50 -4.58 -0.28 -5.25
C THR A 50 -3.28 -1.06 -5.17
N THR A 51 -3.34 -2.37 -5.42
CA THR A 51 -2.12 -3.19 -5.52
C THR A 51 -1.37 -2.85 -6.80
N ILE A 52 -0.08 -2.55 -6.67
CA ILE A 52 0.85 -2.47 -7.78
C ILE A 52 1.49 -3.85 -7.93
N ASP A 53 1.62 -4.29 -9.18
CA ASP A 53 2.21 -5.59 -9.53
C ASP A 53 3.56 -5.84 -8.85
N LYS A 54 4.00 -7.10 -8.88
CA LYS A 54 5.27 -7.51 -8.28
C LYS A 54 6.40 -6.58 -8.72
N MET A 55 7.12 -6.03 -7.75
CA MET A 55 8.27 -5.20 -8.07
C MET A 55 9.34 -6.10 -8.71
N ASN A 56 10.01 -5.59 -9.72
CA ASN A 56 11.12 -6.32 -10.33
C ASN A 56 12.30 -6.26 -9.35
N ASN A 57 12.70 -7.42 -8.83
CA ASN A 57 13.94 -7.60 -8.05
C ASN A 57 15.07 -8.07 -8.96
#